data_AF-A0A485JIV7-F1
#
_entry.id   AF-A0A485JIV7-F1
#
_cell.length_a   1.000
_cell.length_b   1.000
_cell.length_c   1.000
_cell.angle_alpha   90.00
_cell.angle_beta   90.00
_cell.angle_gamma   90.00
#
_symmetry.space_group_name_H-M   'P 1'
#
loop_
_entity.id
_entity.type
_entity.pdbx_description
1 polymer ?
#
loop_
_entity_poly.entity_id
_entity_poly.type
_entity_poly.pdbx_seq_one_letter_code
_entity_poly.pdbx_strand_id
1 'polypeptide(L)' 'MMARSIVSGEWLLNHQGQLIKRPFRLEGVQTQDGYDEMVKVLASVWSQEAASIAQEIKRLP' A
#
# COMPACT_ATOMS: atom_id res chain seq x y z
N MET A 1 -15.17 -2.92 -19.33
CA MET A 1 -14.95 -2.08 -18.14
C MET A 1 -13.82 -2.75 -17.38
N MET A 2 -12.66 -2.10 -17.19
CA MET A 2 -11.53 -2.73 -16.48
C MET A 2 -11.83 -2.78 -14.98
N ALA A 3 -11.57 -3.91 -14.34
CA ALA A 3 -11.71 -4.04 -12.89
C ALA A 3 -10.60 -3.28 -12.15
N ARG A 4 -10.92 -2.78 -10.96
CA ARG A 4 -10.01 -2.00 -10.11
C ARG A 4 -9.88 -2.67 -8.75
N SER A 5 -8.64 -2.90 -8.34
CA SER A 5 -8.29 -3.37 -7.00
C SER A 5 -7.89 -2.17 -6.14
N ILE A 6 -8.41 -2.10 -4.92
CA ILE A 6 -8.10 -1.01 -4.00
C ILE A 6 -7.44 -1.62 -2.76
N VAL A 7 -6.30 -1.07 -2.37
CA VAL A 7 -5.65 -1.36 -1.10
C VAL A 7 -5.64 -0.08 -0.30
N SER A 8 -6.35 -0.07 0.81
CA SER A 8 -6.47 1.09 1.67
C SER A 8 -6.39 0.68 3.13
N GLY A 9 -5.79 1.54 3.94
CA GLY A 9 -5.68 1.32 5.36
C GLY A 9 -4.93 2.44 6.02
N GLU A 10 -4.37 2.13 7.17
CA GLU A 10 -3.64 3.08 7.98
C GLU A 10 -2.55 2.33 8.73
N TRP A 11 -1.36 2.92 8.78
CA TRP A 11 -0.28 2.40 9.58
C TRP A 11 0.08 3.39 10.70
N LEU A 12 0.52 2.81 11.81
CA LEU A 12 1.00 3.53 12.98
C LEU A 12 2.42 3.09 13.28
N LEU A 13 3.30 4.08 13.46
CA LEU A 13 4.69 3.90 13.84
C LEU A 13 4.95 4.64 15.13
N ASN A 14 5.56 3.97 16.11
CA ASN A 14 6.05 4.60 17.33
C ASN A 14 7.56 4.80 17.23
N HIS A 15 8.01 6.04 17.22
CA HIS A 15 9.43 6.41 17.23
C HIS A 15 9.69 7.34 18.41
N GLN A 16 10.47 6.88 19.40
CA GLN A 16 10.84 7.66 20.59
C GLN A 16 9.65 8.28 21.36
N GLY A 17 8.50 7.59 21.39
CA GLY A 17 7.28 8.08 22.04
C GLY A 17 6.45 9.03 21.17
N GLN A 18 6.93 9.39 19.97
CA GLN A 18 6.12 10.05 18.96
C GLN A 18 5.38 9.01 18.12
N LEU A 19 4.06 9.15 18.04
CA LEU A 19 3.21 8.30 17.23
C LEU A 19 2.98 8.96 15.87
N ILE A 20 3.48 8.34 14.81
CA ILE A 20 3.27 8.75 13.43
C ILE A 20 2.17 7.87 12.86
N LYS A 21 1.08 8.52 12.46
CA LYS A 21 -0.11 7.88 11.92
C LYS A 21 -0.31 8.35 10.49
N ARG A 22 -0.34 7.43 9.53
CA ARG A 22 -0.52 7.79 8.12
C ARG A 22 -1.53 6.87 7.43
N PRO A 23 -2.60 7.44 6.85
CA PRO A 23 -3.49 6.68 6.00
C PRO A 23 -2.84 6.46 4.63
N PHE A 24 -3.20 5.37 3.97
CA PHE A 24 -2.85 5.10 2.58
C PHE A 24 -4.06 4.61 1.80
N ARG A 25 -4.07 4.93 0.52
CA ARG A 25 -5.05 4.43 -0.45
C ARG A 25 -4.37 4.36 -1.80
N LEU A 26 -4.17 3.13 -2.28
CA LEU A 26 -3.59 2.86 -3.56
C LEU A 26 -4.58 2.04 -4.38
N GLU A 27 -4.56 2.28 -5.69
CA GLU A 27 -5.49 1.64 -6.60
C GLU A 27 -4.70 1.00 -7.73
N GLY A 28 -4.88 -0.31 -7.91
CA GLY A 28 -4.32 -1.08 -9.00
C GLY A 28 -5.37 -1.33 -10.08
N VAL A 29 -5.00 -1.11 -11.34
CA VAL A 29 -5.86 -1.44 -12.48
C VAL A 29 -5.55 -2.87 -12.90
N GLN A 30 -6.58 -3.70 -13.01
CA GLN A 30 -6.43 -5.06 -13.53
C GLN A 30 -6.33 -5.00 -15.05
N THR A 31 -5.27 -5.58 -15.60
CA THR A 31 -5.04 -5.58 -17.05
C THR A 31 -5.67 -6.79 -17.75
N GLN A 32 -6.04 -7.78 -16.95
CA GLN A 32 -6.68 -9.02 -17.35
C GLN A 32 -7.86 -9.30 -16.41
N ASP A 33 -8.80 -10.13 -16.85
CA ASP A 33 -9.86 -10.61 -15.98
C ASP A 33 -9.37 -11.82 -15.17
N GLY A 34 -9.98 -12.05 -14.02
CA GLY A 34 -9.78 -13.25 -13.21
C GLY A 34 -9.20 -12.99 -11.82
N TYR A 35 -9.41 -13.96 -10.94
CA TYR A 35 -8.98 -13.88 -9.55
C TYR A 35 -7.45 -13.83 -9.41
N ASP A 36 -6.72 -14.59 -10.24
CA ASP A 36 -5.26 -14.59 -10.21
C ASP A 36 -4.67 -13.22 -10.56
N GLU A 37 -5.23 -12.52 -11.55
CA GLU A 37 -4.82 -11.16 -11.88
C GLU A 37 -5.15 -10.20 -10.74
N MET A 38 -6.34 -10.31 -10.13
CA MET A 38 -6.69 -9.51 -8.97
C MET A 38 -5.67 -9.68 -7.83
N VAL A 39 -5.29 -10.91 -7.50
CA VAL A 39 -4.30 -11.20 -6.45
C VAL A 39 -2.92 -10.66 -6.81
N LYS A 40 -2.48 -10.80 -8.07
CA LYS A 40 -1.21 -10.21 -8.55
C LYS A 40 -1.20 -8.69 -8.41
N VAL A 41 -2.28 -8.03 -8.83
CA VAL A 41 -2.42 -6.57 -8.74
C VAL A 41 -2.43 -6.13 -7.28
N LEU A 42 -3.16 -6.83 -6.40
CA LEU A 42 -3.15 -6.54 -4.96
C LEU A 42 -1.74 -6.67 -4.35
N ALA A 43 -1.00 -7.73 -4.70
CA ALA A 43 0.37 -7.92 -4.22
C ALA A 43 1.32 -6.82 -4.69
N SER A 44 1.21 -6.40 -5.96
CA SER A 44 1.99 -5.30 -6.52
C SER A 44 1.72 -3.98 -5.79
N VAL A 45 0.43 -3.65 -5.60
CA VAL A 45 0.00 -2.45 -4.89
C VAL A 45 0.46 -2.48 -3.42
N TRP A 46 0.37 -3.62 -2.75
CA TRP A 46 0.86 -3.76 -1.38
C TRP A 46 2.38 -3.58 -1.27
N SER A 47 3.14 -4.14 -2.23
CA SER A 47 4.59 -3.94 -2.28
C SER A 47 4.97 -2.47 -2.48
N GLN A 48 4.17 -1.71 -3.22
CA GLN A 48 4.37 -0.26 -3.39
C GLN A 48 4.17 0.49 -2.06
N GLU A 49 3.10 0.17 -1.31
CA GLU A 49 2.88 0.76 0.02
C GLU A 49 4.02 0.41 0.98
N ALA A 50 4.43 -0.85 1.04
CA ALA A 50 5.52 -1.28 1.90
C ALA A 50 6.83 -0.53 1.61
N ALA A 51 7.14 -0.30 0.32
CA ALA A 51 8.28 0.50 -0.07
C ALA A 51 8.13 1.98 0.34
N SER A 52 6.92 2.55 0.24
CA SER A 52 6.63 3.91 0.71
C SER A 52 6.83 4.05 2.23
N ILE A 53 6.28 3.12 3.02
CA ILE A 53 6.48 3.06 4.47
C ILE A 53 7.98 3.01 4.81
N ALA A 54 8.73 2.14 4.14
CA ALA A 54 10.17 2.02 4.37
C ALA A 54 10.95 3.31 4.05
N GLN A 55 10.53 4.05 3.01
CA GLN A 55 11.12 5.37 2.72
C GLN A 55 10.81 6.39 3.81
N GLU A 56 9.60 6.39 4.36
CA GLU A 56 9.24 7.32 5.44
C GLU A 56 9.98 7.01 6.74
N ILE A 57 10.15 5.73 7.06
CA ILE A 57 10.96 5.32 8.22
C ILE A 57 12.42 5.79 8.05
N LYS A 58 13.00 5.64 6.84
CA LYS A 58 14.38 6.08 6.56
C LYS A 58 14.60 7.58 6.69
N ARG A 59 13.54 8.39 6.60
CA ARG A 59 13.60 9.85 6.71
C ARG A 59 13.46 10.35 8.16
N LEU A 60 13.20 9.46 9.11
CA LEU A 60 13.09 9.84 10.52
C LEU A 60 14.47 10.17 11.09
N PRO A 61 14.58 11.26 11.88
CA PRO A 61 15.82 11.66 12.53
C PRO A 61 16.23 10.72 13.67
#